data_AF-A0A498FDQ6-F1
#
_entry.id   AF-A0A498FDQ6-F1
#
_cell.length_a   1.000
_cell.length_b   1.000
_cell.length_c   1.000
_cell.angle_alpha   90.00
_cell.angle_beta   90.00
_cell.angle_gamma   90.00
#
_symmetry.space_group_name_H-M   'P 1'
#
loop_
_entity.id
_entity.type
_entity.pdbx_description
1 polymer ?
#
loop_
_entity_poly.entity_id
_entity_poly.type
_entity_poly.pdbx_seq_one_letter_code
_entity_poly.pdbx_strand_id
1 'polypeptide(L)'
;MATHQETISDAETVVQTLSDGTRLVESDDGSGSVIEQYDDPDYGTVHERAEYDRFRDAKLHFGLWLHVGGFDRPERGSLQFVPTNIATSGKAPIAAWLYLQGGYGSPGSRQQVADRLGVSEHTVSKYLSSVRLKAT
;
A
#
# COMPACT_ATOMS: atom_id res chain seq x y z
N MET A 1 -27.71 1.10 -9.99
CA MET A 1 -26.24 1.03 -9.94
C MET A 1 -25.80 2.14 -9.00
N ALA A 2 -25.34 1.79 -7.82
CA ALA A 2 -24.92 2.78 -6.82
C ALA A 2 -23.46 3.11 -7.10
N THR A 3 -23.21 4.20 -7.83
CA THR A 3 -21.89 4.80 -7.88
C THR A 3 -21.55 5.23 -6.45
N HIS A 4 -20.67 4.51 -5.76
CA HIS A 4 -20.08 5.02 -4.53
C HIS A 4 -19.18 6.18 -4.92
N GLN A 5 -19.77 7.38 -4.92
CA GLN A 5 -19.08 8.62 -5.20
C GLN A 5 -18.16 8.89 -4.01
N GLU A 6 -16.94 8.37 -4.10
CA GLU A 6 -15.94 8.55 -3.08
C GLU A 6 -15.60 10.04 -2.96
N THR A 7 -15.85 10.60 -1.78
CA THR A 7 -15.65 12.03 -1.51
C THR A 7 -14.28 12.19 -0.87
N ILE A 8 -13.35 12.80 -1.60
CA ILE A 8 -12.15 13.38 -0.99
C ILE A 8 -12.62 14.64 -0.26
N SER A 9 -12.32 14.72 1.04
CA SER A 9 -12.75 15.86 1.84
C SER A 9 -11.89 17.09 1.57
N ASP A 10 -12.36 18.28 1.99
CA ASP A 10 -11.58 19.51 1.88
C ASP A 10 -10.24 19.48 2.66
N ALA A 11 -10.12 18.56 3.63
CA ALA A 11 -8.91 18.33 4.45
C ALA A 11 -7.98 17.25 3.87
N GLU A 12 -8.20 16.84 2.63
CA GLU A 12 -7.44 15.80 1.95
C GLU A 12 -6.93 16.29 0.60
N THR A 13 -5.68 15.96 0.30
CA THR A 13 -5.03 16.33 -0.96
C THR A 13 -4.63 15.07 -1.72
N VAL A 14 -5.06 14.97 -2.99
CA VAL A 14 -4.51 13.98 -3.92
C VAL A 14 -3.09 14.38 -4.28
N VAL A 15 -2.12 13.64 -3.76
CA VAL A 15 -0.70 13.90 -3.99
C VAL A 15 -0.27 13.37 -5.36
N GLN A 16 -0.80 12.22 -5.77
CA GLN A 16 -0.46 11.61 -7.06
C GLN A 16 -1.56 10.67 -7.55
N THR A 17 -1.72 10.58 -8.87
CA THR A 17 -2.62 9.63 -9.54
C THR A 17 -1.83 8.83 -10.57
N LEU A 18 -2.00 7.51 -10.58
CA LEU A 18 -1.44 6.62 -11.59
C LEU A 18 -2.37 6.53 -12.81
N SER A 19 -1.86 5.98 -13.91
CA SER A 19 -2.62 5.82 -15.15
C SER A 19 -3.80 4.85 -15.03
N ASP A 20 -3.77 3.95 -14.06
CA ASP A 20 -4.86 3.01 -13.75
C ASP A 20 -5.94 3.64 -12.84
N GLY A 21 -5.81 4.93 -12.48
CA GLY A 21 -6.75 5.63 -11.61
C GLY A 21 -6.44 5.49 -10.11
N THR A 22 -5.41 4.73 -9.73
CA THR A 22 -4.99 4.61 -8.34
C THR A 22 -4.43 5.94 -7.84
N ARG A 23 -4.90 6.40 -6.68
CA ARG A 23 -4.57 7.70 -6.09
C ARG A 23 -3.86 7.55 -4.75
N LEU A 24 -2.85 8.37 -4.52
CA LEU A 24 -2.23 8.59 -3.22
C LEU A 24 -2.79 9.88 -2.63
N VAL A 25 -3.31 9.80 -1.41
CA VAL A 25 -3.94 10.91 -0.70
C VAL A 25 -3.22 11.16 0.63
N GLU A 26 -2.97 12.42 0.94
CA GLU A 26 -2.49 12.90 2.23
C GLU A 26 -3.59 13.71 2.91
N SER A 27 -3.81 13.47 4.19
CA SER A 27 -4.78 14.20 5.01
C SER A 27 -4.05 15.22 5.89
N ASP A 28 -4.71 16.31 6.25
CA ASP A 28 -4.10 17.40 7.05
C ASP A 28 -3.56 16.96 8.42
N ASP A 29 -4.07 15.85 8.97
CA ASP A 29 -3.61 15.26 10.22
C ASP A 29 -2.33 14.42 10.09
N GLY A 30 -1.80 14.32 8.86
CA GLY A 30 -0.59 13.54 8.53
C GLY A 30 -0.85 12.04 8.30
N SER A 31 -2.10 11.60 8.33
CA SER A 31 -2.52 10.28 7.85
C SER A 31 -2.51 10.24 6.32
N GLY A 32 -2.67 9.04 5.75
CA GLY A 32 -2.68 8.90 4.30
C GLY A 32 -3.52 7.74 3.82
N SER A 33 -3.96 7.82 2.58
CA SER A 33 -4.74 6.77 1.95
C SER A 33 -4.20 6.41 0.57
N VAL A 34 -4.37 5.15 0.18
CA VAL A 34 -4.30 4.71 -1.21
C VAL A 34 -5.69 4.33 -1.65
N ILE A 35 -6.12 4.91 -2.76
CA ILE A 35 -7.45 4.71 -3.31
C ILE A 35 -7.30 4.03 -4.66
N GLU A 36 -7.82 2.83 -4.78
CA GLU A 36 -7.82 2.05 -6.00
C GLU A 36 -9.14 2.24 -6.74
N GLN A 37 -9.08 2.22 -8.07
CA GLN A 37 -10.25 2.23 -8.92
C GLN A 37 -10.19 1.03 -9.86
N TYR A 38 -11.23 0.21 -9.87
CA TYR A 38 -11.32 -0.92 -10.79
C TYR A 38 -12.77 -1.15 -11.21
N ASP A 39 -12.96 -1.74 -12.39
CA ASP A 39 -14.29 -2.10 -12.88
C ASP A 39 -14.64 -3.51 -12.41
N ASP A 40 -15.67 -3.60 -11.58
CA ASP A 40 -16.27 -4.85 -11.13
C ASP A 40 -17.47 -5.20 -12.03
N PRO A 41 -17.56 -6.44 -12.55
CA PRO A 41 -18.64 -6.83 -13.45
C PRO A 41 -20.03 -6.82 -12.79
N ASP A 42 -20.10 -7.02 -11.47
CA ASP A 42 -21.34 -7.08 -10.71
C ASP A 42 -21.73 -5.70 -10.13
N TYR A 43 -20.72 -4.87 -9.78
CA TYR A 43 -20.94 -3.61 -9.07
C TYR A 43 -20.62 -2.34 -9.90
N GLY A 44 -20.05 -2.47 -11.10
CA GLY A 44 -19.56 -1.36 -11.90
C GLY A 44 -18.22 -0.83 -11.41
N THR A 45 -17.90 0.44 -11.66
CA THR A 45 -16.66 1.03 -11.14
C THR A 45 -16.67 1.11 -9.61
N VAL A 46 -15.75 0.40 -8.98
CA VAL A 46 -15.55 0.34 -7.53
C VAL A 46 -14.33 1.19 -7.15
N HIS A 47 -14.45 1.87 -6.02
CA HIS A 47 -13.36 2.57 -5.36
C HIS A 47 -13.06 1.90 -4.03
N GLU A 48 -11.84 1.42 -3.84
CA GLU A 48 -11.43 0.75 -2.62
C GLU A 48 -10.31 1.53 -1.92
N ARG A 49 -10.57 1.97 -0.69
CA ARG A 49 -9.65 2.82 0.09
C ARG A 49 -8.89 2.00 1.12
N ALA A 50 -7.56 2.13 1.09
CA ALA A 50 -6.65 1.64 2.12
C ALA A 50 -6.12 2.81 2.94
N GLU A 51 -6.51 2.88 4.21
CA GLU A 51 -6.18 3.98 5.13
C GLU A 51 -4.99 3.63 6.02
N TYR A 52 -4.15 4.64 6.31
CA TYR A 52 -2.95 4.51 7.12
C TYR A 52 -2.83 5.67 8.10
N ASP A 53 -2.53 5.38 9.36
CA ASP A 53 -2.25 6.39 10.40
C ASP A 53 -1.13 7.37 10.06
N ARG A 54 -0.27 7.01 9.10
CA ARG A 54 0.86 7.83 8.67
C ARG A 54 0.94 7.85 7.15
N PHE A 55 1.01 9.04 6.57
CA PHE A 55 1.18 9.22 5.14
C PHE A 55 2.39 8.48 4.57
N ARG A 56 3.46 8.34 5.36
CA ARG A 56 4.63 7.53 5.02
C ARG A 56 4.27 6.09 4.59
N ASP A 57 3.31 5.47 5.26
CA ASP A 57 2.91 4.08 5.02
C ASP A 57 2.00 3.97 3.80
N ALA A 58 1.12 4.95 3.59
CA ALA A 58 0.40 5.13 2.33
C ALA A 58 1.38 5.30 1.13
N LYS A 59 2.44 6.09 1.27
CA LYS A 59 3.48 6.22 0.23
C LYS A 59 4.22 4.90 -0.05
N LEU A 60 4.39 4.07 0.97
CA LEU A 60 5.03 2.76 0.81
C LEU A 60 4.11 1.79 0.08
N HIS A 61 2.82 1.75 0.43
CA HIS A 61 1.82 0.99 -0.31
C HIS A 61 1.76 1.49 -1.77
N PHE A 62 1.55 2.78 -1.99
CA PHE A 62 1.47 3.32 -3.33
C PHE A 62 2.75 3.08 -4.15
N GLY A 63 3.92 3.11 -3.50
CA GLY A 63 5.19 2.69 -4.12
C GLY A 63 5.26 1.20 -4.47
N LEU A 64 4.72 0.32 -3.64
CA LEU A 64 4.55 -1.10 -3.95
C LEU A 64 3.66 -1.28 -5.18
N TRP A 65 2.51 -0.61 -5.21
CA TRP A 65 1.55 -0.66 -6.32
C TRP A 65 2.21 -0.22 -7.63
N LEU A 66 2.91 0.93 -7.60
CA LEU A 66 3.66 1.43 -8.75
C LEU A 66 4.73 0.44 -9.24
N HIS A 67 5.38 -0.27 -8.31
CA HIS A 67 6.51 -1.13 -8.63
C HIS A 67 6.10 -2.52 -9.13
N VAL A 68 5.05 -3.12 -8.56
CA VAL A 68 4.65 -4.51 -8.85
C VAL A 68 3.27 -4.63 -9.51
N GLY A 69 2.59 -3.50 -9.73
CA GLY A 69 1.20 -3.44 -10.18
C GLY A 69 0.20 -3.69 -9.05
N GLY A 70 -1.08 -3.78 -9.41
CA GLY A 70 -2.11 -4.24 -8.49
C GLY A 70 -1.82 -5.66 -8.00
N PHE A 71 -2.10 -5.91 -6.72
CA PHE A 71 -1.99 -7.22 -6.09
C PHE A 71 -3.29 -7.55 -5.39
N ASP A 72 -3.69 -8.82 -5.46
CA ASP A 72 -4.83 -9.32 -4.73
C ASP A 72 -4.63 -9.11 -3.23
N ARG A 73 -5.60 -8.47 -2.61
CA ARG A 73 -5.67 -8.31 -1.16
C ARG A 73 -5.95 -9.69 -0.58
N PRO A 74 -5.12 -10.23 0.32
CA PRO A 74 -5.51 -11.44 1.03
C PRO A 74 -6.79 -11.12 1.80
N GLU A 75 -7.78 -12.01 1.74
CA GLU A 75 -8.91 -11.99 2.66
C GLU A 75 -8.41 -11.84 4.11
N ARG A 76 -9.23 -11.28 5.00
CA ARG A 76 -8.87 -10.99 6.41
C ARG A 76 -8.24 -12.17 7.18
N GLY A 77 -8.34 -13.41 6.68
CA GLY A 77 -7.68 -14.61 7.21
C GLY A 77 -6.43 -15.11 6.45
N SER A 78 -6.18 -14.67 5.21
CA SER A 78 -5.01 -15.04 4.38
C SER A 78 -3.88 -14.01 4.43
N LEU A 79 -4.01 -12.98 5.27
CA LEU A 79 -3.00 -11.93 5.55
C LEU A 79 -1.62 -12.47 5.98
N GLN A 80 -1.51 -13.76 6.27
CA GLN A 80 -0.24 -14.40 6.62
C GLN A 80 0.70 -14.58 5.41
N PHE A 81 0.19 -14.51 4.18
CA PHE A 81 0.97 -14.77 2.98
C PHE A 81 1.34 -13.49 2.23
N VAL A 82 2.47 -13.54 1.52
CA VAL A 82 2.88 -12.50 0.58
C VAL A 82 2.21 -12.79 -0.77
N PRO A 83 1.47 -11.85 -1.36
CA PRO A 83 0.90 -12.00 -2.70
C PRO A 83 1.94 -12.46 -3.72
N THR A 84 1.55 -13.35 -4.64
CA THR A 84 2.49 -14.02 -5.55
C THR A 84 3.30 -13.03 -6.38
N ASN A 85 2.67 -11.99 -6.93
CA ASN A 85 3.36 -10.97 -7.72
C ASN A 85 4.43 -10.24 -6.89
N ILE A 86 4.11 -9.84 -5.66
CA ILE A 86 5.08 -9.26 -4.71
C ILE A 86 6.22 -10.24 -4.43
N ALA A 87 5.89 -11.51 -4.15
CA ALA A 87 6.87 -12.55 -3.86
C ALA A 87 7.85 -12.78 -5.02
N THR A 88 7.36 -12.69 -6.26
CA THR A 88 8.19 -12.86 -7.47
C THR A 88 9.01 -11.62 -7.83
N SER A 89 8.63 -10.42 -7.37
CA SER A 89 9.35 -9.17 -7.65
C SER A 89 10.59 -8.95 -6.77
N GLY A 90 10.91 -9.89 -5.88
CA GLY A 90 12.15 -9.92 -5.12
C GLY A 90 12.06 -9.39 -3.69
N LYS A 91 13.21 -9.30 -3.02
CA LYS A 91 13.27 -9.09 -1.56
C LYS A 91 12.75 -7.73 -1.10
N ALA A 92 12.91 -6.69 -1.91
CA ALA A 92 12.51 -5.35 -1.48
C ALA A 92 10.98 -5.18 -1.40
N PRO A 93 10.20 -5.59 -2.42
CA PRO A 93 8.74 -5.65 -2.32
C PRO A 93 8.25 -6.55 -1.18
N ILE A 94 8.85 -7.74 -0.99
CA ILE A 94 8.50 -8.63 0.11
C ILE A 94 8.69 -7.93 1.47
N ALA A 95 9.81 -7.25 1.67
CA ALA A 95 10.07 -6.55 2.93
C ALA A 95 9.08 -5.41 3.19
N ALA A 96 8.69 -4.68 2.13
CA ALA A 96 7.66 -3.64 2.23
C ALA A 96 6.28 -4.24 2.56
N TRP A 97 5.90 -5.35 1.94
CA TRP A 97 4.66 -6.06 2.27
C TRP A 97 4.65 -6.57 3.71
N LEU A 98 5.73 -7.22 4.17
CA LEU A 98 5.83 -7.70 5.54
C LEU A 98 5.82 -6.57 6.57
N TYR A 99 6.38 -5.40 6.21
CA TYR A 99 6.28 -4.20 7.03
C TYR A 99 4.83 -3.69 7.13
N LEU A 100 4.06 -3.84 6.05
CA LEU A 100 2.67 -3.43 5.94
C LEU A 100 1.66 -4.53 6.31
N GLN A 101 2.08 -5.73 6.73
CA GLN A 101 1.26 -6.96 6.70
C GLN A 101 -0.04 -6.94 7.53
N GLY A 102 -0.32 -5.84 8.24
CA GLY A 102 -1.64 -5.50 8.75
C GLY A 102 -2.16 -4.22 8.10
N GLY A 103 -2.27 -4.18 6.77
CA GLY A 103 -2.59 -3.00 5.95
C GLY A 103 -3.91 -2.27 6.24
N TYR A 104 -4.55 -2.60 7.36
CA TYR A 104 -5.74 -2.00 7.95
C TYR A 104 -5.68 -1.99 9.50
N GLY A 105 -4.50 -1.80 10.12
CA GLY A 105 -4.46 -1.68 11.58
C GLY A 105 -3.12 -1.61 12.32
N SER A 106 -1.97 -2.04 11.75
CA SER A 106 -0.66 -1.66 12.32
C SER A 106 0.52 -2.09 11.45
N PRO A 107 1.51 -1.21 11.20
CA PRO A 107 2.78 -1.62 10.61
C PRO A 107 3.58 -2.51 11.58
N GLY A 108 4.29 -3.50 11.03
CA GLY A 108 5.27 -4.30 11.77
C GLY A 108 6.56 -3.51 12.07
N SER A 109 7.39 -4.01 12.97
CA SER A 109 8.71 -3.41 13.18
C SER A 109 9.71 -3.87 12.12
N ARG A 110 10.71 -3.05 11.81
CA ARG A 110 11.78 -3.44 10.87
C ARG A 110 12.55 -4.65 11.37
N GLN A 111 12.75 -4.77 12.68
CA GLN A 111 13.40 -5.92 13.29
C GLN A 111 12.61 -7.20 13.03
N GLN A 112 11.28 -7.18 13.22
CA GLN A 112 10.43 -8.34 12.92
C GLN A 112 10.51 -8.76 11.45
N VAL A 113 10.54 -7.79 10.54
CA VAL A 113 10.72 -8.06 9.10
C VAL A 113 12.12 -8.65 8.83
N ALA A 114 13.15 -8.13 9.49
CA ALA A 114 14.52 -8.58 9.37
C ALA A 114 14.66 -10.04 9.82
N ASP A 115 14.07 -10.39 10.97
CA ASP A 115 14.04 -11.73 11.52
C ASP A 115 13.34 -12.71 10.56
N ARG A 116 12.21 -12.32 9.99
CA ARG A 116 11.45 -13.14 9.02
C ARG A 116 12.20 -13.38 7.71
N LEU A 117 13.01 -12.42 7.27
CA LEU A 117 13.77 -12.49 6.03
C LEU A 117 15.18 -13.03 6.21
N GLY A 118 15.65 -13.25 7.45
CA GLY A 118 17.01 -13.66 7.75
C GLY A 118 18.06 -12.63 7.33
N VAL A 119 17.77 -11.34 7.50
CA VAL A 119 18.66 -10.22 7.13
C VAL A 119 18.81 -9.22 8.28
N SER A 120 19.61 -8.16 8.09
CA SER A 120 19.75 -7.09 9.09
C SER A 120 18.64 -6.03 8.99
N GLU A 121 18.36 -5.33 10.08
CA GLU A 121 17.41 -4.20 10.09
C GLU A 121 17.83 -3.07 9.13
N HIS A 122 19.14 -2.87 8.95
CA HIS A 122 19.68 -1.91 7.97
C HIS A 122 19.32 -2.34 6.54
N THR A 123 19.43 -3.62 6.23
CA THR A 123 19.03 -4.19 4.94
C THR A 123 17.54 -3.95 4.68
N VAL A 124 16.68 -4.18 5.68
CA VAL A 124 15.24 -3.87 5.59
C VAL A 124 15.02 -2.37 5.34
N SER A 125 15.69 -1.49 6.07
CA SER A 125 15.56 -0.03 5.88
C SER A 125 15.90 0.40 4.45
N LYS A 126 16.94 -0.21 3.87
CA LYS A 126 17.33 0.00 2.48
C LYS A 126 16.25 -0.49 1.51
N TYR A 127 15.66 -1.66 1.76
CA TYR A 127 14.57 -2.21 0.96
C TYR A 127 13.30 -1.36 1.00
N LEU A 128 12.87 -0.90 2.17
CA LEU A 128 11.71 -0.02 2.30
C LEU A 128 11.93 1.28 1.52
N SER A 129 13.16 1.81 1.58
CA SER A 129 13.53 3.04 0.87
C SER A 129 13.58 2.87 -0.65
N SER A 130 13.85 1.66 -1.17
CA SER A 130 13.88 1.42 -2.61
C SER A 130 12.50 1.30 -3.23
N VAL A 131 11.50 0.84 -2.46
CA VAL A 131 10.12 0.68 -2.93
C VAL A 131 9.30 1.95 -2.73
N ARG A 132 9.53 2.68 -1.64
CA ARG A 132 8.82 3.93 -1.37
C ARG A 132 9.15 4.96 -2.46
N LEU A 133 8.13 5.69 -2.92
CA LEU A 133 8.34 6.89 -3.74
C LEU A 133 9.32 7.83 -3.03
N LYS A 134 10.44 8.11 -3.69
CA LYS A 134 11.31 9.20 -3.29
C LYS A 134 10.47 10.46 -3.46
N ALA A 135 10.28 11.21 -2.37
CA ALA A 135 9.81 12.58 -2.49
C ALA A 135 10.84 13.31 -3.36
N THR A 136 10.44 13.71 -4.55
CA THR A 136 11.20 14.65 -5.38
C THR A 136 11.00 16.05 -4.84
#